data_AF-A0A2N9M6Q9-F1
#
_entry.id   AF-A0A2N9M6Q9-F1
#
_cell.length_a   1.000
_cell.length_b   1.000
_cell.length_c   1.000
_cell.angle_alpha   90.00
_cell.angle_beta   90.00
_cell.angle_gamma   90.00
#
_symmetry.space_group_name_H-M   'P 1'
#
loop_
_entity.id
_entity.type
_entity.pdbx_description
1 polymer ?
#
loop_
_entity_poly.entity_id
_entity_poly.type
_entity_poly.pdbx_seq_one_letter_code
_entity_poly.pdbx_strand_id
1 'polypeptide(L)'
;MMKRMFAHSASCAGAILKAWQTSDLKQLEQELATASALECDLAGNAGECERLELLRGIATAMRNTAINGQVPQAGVYISVLQHLAQPVVRLRPRACSL
;
A
#
# COMPACT_ATOMS: atom_id res chain seq x y z
N MET A 1 21.60 -9.29 12.28
CA MET A 1 20.28 -9.79 11.83
C MET A 1 19.35 -8.59 11.67
N MET A 2 19.08 -8.12 10.44
CA MET A 2 18.21 -6.97 10.20
C MET A 2 16.75 -7.40 10.36
N LYS A 3 16.07 -6.92 11.41
CA LYS A 3 14.64 -7.11 11.61
C LYS A 3 13.93 -6.32 10.53
N ARG A 4 13.35 -6.98 9.53
CA ARG A 4 12.46 -6.33 8.56
C ARG A 4 11.24 -5.85 9.35
N MET A 5 11.22 -4.58 9.75
CA MET A 5 9.96 -3.95 10.11
C MET A 5 9.17 -3.86 8.80
N PHE A 6 8.20 -4.75 8.62
CA PHE A 6 7.24 -4.61 7.53
C PHE A 6 6.44 -3.34 7.83
N ALA A 7 6.67 -2.33 6.99
CA ALA A 7 5.99 -1.06 7.10
C ALA A 7 4.48 -1.26 6.90
N HIS A 8 3.66 -0.48 7.60
CA HIS A 8 2.21 -0.64 7.61
C HIS A 8 1.62 -0.53 6.20
N SER A 9 2.15 0.40 5.39
CA SER A 9 1.85 0.57 3.96
C SER A 9 2.05 -0.72 3.16
N ALA A 10 3.15 -1.45 3.41
CA ALA A 10 3.46 -2.67 2.69
C ALA A 10 2.52 -3.83 3.05
N SER A 11 2.17 -3.95 4.33
CA SER A 11 1.20 -4.95 4.79
C SER A 11 -0.19 -4.71 4.17
N CYS A 12 -0.67 -3.47 4.21
CA CYS A 12 -1.98 -3.12 3.67
C CYS A 12 -2.03 -3.25 2.13
N ALA A 13 -1.00 -2.81 1.41
CA ALA A 13 -0.92 -3.00 -0.04
C ALA A 13 -0.91 -4.50 -0.42
N GLY A 14 -0.20 -5.33 0.34
CA GLY A 14 -0.20 -6.79 0.16
C GLY A 14 -1.58 -7.43 0.37
N ALA A 15 -2.33 -6.98 1.37
CA ALA A 15 -3.68 -7.47 1.64
C ALA A 15 -4.65 -7.15 0.50
N ILE A 16 -4.63 -5.90 -0.01
CA ILE A 16 -5.42 -5.48 -1.18
C ILE A 16 -5.07 -6.33 -2.40
N LEU A 17 -3.78 -6.52 -2.70
CA LEU A 17 -3.33 -7.34 -3.83
C LEU A 17 -3.81 -8.79 -3.72
N LYS A 18 -3.74 -9.37 -2.52
CA LYS A 18 -4.18 -10.74 -2.29
C LYS A 18 -5.68 -10.87 -2.58
N ALA A 19 -6.50 -9.99 -2.00
CA ALA A 19 -7.95 -9.98 -2.22
C ALA A 19 -8.32 -9.78 -3.69
N TRP A 20 -7.60 -8.89 -4.39
CA TRP A 20 -7.75 -8.68 -5.83
C TRP A 20 -7.45 -9.95 -6.63
N GLN A 21 -6.30 -10.58 -6.39
CA GLN A 21 -5.86 -11.77 -7.13
C GLN A 21 -6.77 -12.97 -6.91
N THR A 22 -7.32 -13.13 -5.70
CA THR A 22 -8.27 -14.22 -5.40
C THR A 22 -9.69 -13.89 -5.82
N SER A 23 -9.94 -12.73 -6.45
CA SER A 23 -11.28 -12.25 -6.81
C SER A 23 -12.27 -12.23 -5.62
N ASP A 24 -11.75 -12.06 -4.40
CA ASP A 24 -12.57 -11.97 -3.19
C ASP A 24 -13.04 -10.53 -3.03
N LEU A 25 -14.18 -10.21 -3.65
CA LEU A 25 -14.71 -8.85 -3.69
C LEU A 25 -15.07 -8.32 -2.29
N LYS A 26 -15.53 -9.18 -1.39
CA LYS A 26 -15.89 -8.79 -0.02
C LYS A 26 -14.64 -8.42 0.76
N GLN A 27 -13.61 -9.25 0.70
CA GLN A 27 -12.32 -8.94 1.32
C GLN A 27 -11.71 -7.69 0.69
N LEU A 28 -11.78 -7.57 -0.64
CA LEU A 28 -11.23 -6.41 -1.35
C LEU A 28 -11.91 -5.11 -0.90
N GLU A 29 -13.23 -5.09 -0.80
CA GLU A 29 -13.97 -3.92 -0.29
C GLU A 29 -13.55 -3.55 1.13
N GLN A 30 -13.40 -4.54 2.00
CA GLN A 30 -12.95 -4.33 3.38
C GLN A 30 -11.54 -3.74 3.44
N GLU A 31 -10.58 -4.33 2.72
CA GLU A 31 -9.19 -3.85 2.70
C GLU A 31 -9.07 -2.45 2.10
N LEU A 32 -9.83 -2.16 1.04
CA LEU A 32 -9.90 -0.81 0.46
C LEU A 32 -10.50 0.20 1.44
N ALA A 33 -11.55 -0.17 2.18
CA ALA A 33 -12.12 0.70 3.20
C ALA A 33 -11.13 0.99 4.33
N THR A 34 -10.45 -0.04 4.85
CA THR A 34 -9.42 0.10 5.87
C THR A 34 -8.27 0.98 5.37
N ALA A 35 -7.75 0.73 4.17
CA ALA A 35 -6.65 1.51 3.61
C ALA A 35 -7.03 2.98 3.32
N SER A 36 -8.28 3.24 2.93
CA SER A 36 -8.78 4.61 2.70
C SER A 36 -8.92 5.44 3.99
N ALA A 37 -9.03 4.77 5.13
CA ALA A 37 -9.14 5.40 6.45
C ALA A 37 -7.79 5.53 7.18
N LEU A 38 -6.68 5.16 6.52
CA LEU A 38 -5.36 5.25 7.14
C LEU A 38 -4.96 6.71 7.36
N GLU A 39 -4.56 6.98 8.60
CA GLU A 39 -3.91 8.23 8.98
C GLU A 39 -2.41 8.00 9.12
N CYS A 40 -1.64 9.05 8.80
CA CYS A 40 -0.21 9.05 9.01
C CYS A 40 0.13 9.94 10.21
N ASP A 41 0.97 9.43 11.10
CA ASP A 41 1.71 10.26 12.05
C ASP A 41 3.03 10.73 11.41
N LEU A 42 3.07 12.03 11.07
CA LEU A 42 4.20 12.70 10.43
C LEU A 42 5.48 12.70 11.31
N ALA A 43 5.37 12.46 12.63
CA ALA A 43 6.49 12.60 13.56
C ALA A 43 7.51 11.45 13.50
N GLY A 44 7.15 10.28 12.97
CA GLY A 44 7.95 9.06 13.13
C GLY A 44 8.75 8.60 11.89
N ASN A 45 8.21 8.75 10.68
CA ASN A 45 8.82 8.23 9.45
C ASN A 45 8.19 8.85 8.19
N ALA A 46 8.73 9.98 7.71
CA ALA A 46 8.22 10.69 6.53
C ALA A 46 8.05 9.79 5.29
N GLY A 47 9.00 8.89 5.02
CA GLY A 47 8.90 7.98 3.87
C GLY A 47 7.81 6.92 4.01
N GLU A 48 7.44 6.52 5.23
CA GLU A 48 6.26 5.68 5.43
C GLU A 48 4.97 6.49 5.33
N CYS A 49 5.01 7.76 5.76
CA CYS A 49 3.90 8.67 5.59
C CYS A 49 3.49 8.83 4.13
N GLU A 50 4.45 9.17 3.27
CA GLU A 50 4.22 9.32 1.83
C GLU A 50 3.62 8.04 1.21
N ARG A 51 4.10 6.87 1.65
CA ARG A 51 3.58 5.58 1.19
C ARG A 51 2.15 5.31 1.66
N LEU A 52 1.82 5.67 2.90
CA LEU A 52 0.46 5.57 3.44
C LEU A 52 -0.48 6.55 2.73
N GLU A 53 -0.05 7.77 2.44
CA GLU A 53 -0.84 8.75 1.70
C GLU A 53 -1.12 8.28 0.26
N LEU A 54 -0.10 7.74 -0.42
CA LEU A 54 -0.28 7.16 -1.75
C LEU A 54 -1.22 5.95 -1.72
N LEU A 55 -1.06 5.07 -0.73
CA LEU A 55 -1.92 3.91 -0.55
C LEU A 55 -3.38 4.32 -0.30
N ARG A 56 -3.61 5.34 0.54
CA ARG A 56 -4.93 5.91 0.81
C ARG A 56 -5.58 6.44 -0.47
N GLY A 57 -4.82 7.20 -1.28
CA GLY A 57 -5.30 7.72 -2.56
C GLY A 57 -5.72 6.61 -3.53
N ILE A 58 -4.90 5.58 -3.66
CA ILE A 58 -5.19 4.39 -4.49
C ILE A 58 -6.43 3.66 -3.98
N ALA A 59 -6.51 3.41 -2.68
CA ALA A 59 -7.62 2.68 -2.08
C ALA A 59 -8.96 3.40 -2.30
N THR A 60 -8.98 4.72 -2.12
CA THR A 60 -10.15 5.56 -2.40
C THR A 60 -10.54 5.52 -3.88
N ALA A 61 -9.57 5.64 -4.79
CA ALA A 61 -9.83 5.59 -6.22
C ALA A 61 -10.40 4.23 -6.65
N MET A 62 -9.74 3.13 -6.26
CA MET A 62 -10.21 1.77 -6.55
C MET A 62 -11.61 1.51 -5.99
N ARG A 63 -11.90 1.97 -4.77
CA ARG A 63 -13.23 1.83 -4.16
C ARG A 63 -14.30 2.58 -4.95
N ASN A 64 -14.03 3.82 -5.38
CA ASN A 64 -14.95 4.59 -6.22
C ASN A 64 -15.18 3.92 -7.58
N THR A 65 -14.13 3.38 -8.19
CA THR A 65 -14.22 2.64 -9.45
C THR A 65 -15.03 1.35 -9.30
N ALA A 66 -14.88 0.64 -8.17
CA ALA A 66 -15.66 -0.56 -7.87
C ALA A 66 -17.15 -0.26 -7.65
N ILE A 67 -17.47 0.80 -6.91
CA ILE A 67 -18.87 1.27 -6.70
C ILE A 67 -19.54 1.61 -8.05
N ASN A 68 -18.79 2.19 -8.99
CA ASN A 68 -19.31 2.54 -10.32
C ASN A 68 -19.36 1.35 -11.30
N GLY A 69 -19.11 0.12 -10.84
CA GLY A 69 -19.15 -1.09 -11.66
C GLY A 69 -17.98 -1.21 -12.66
N GLN A 70 -16.94 -0.38 -12.51
CA GLN A 70 -15.79 -0.31 -13.42
C GLN A 70 -14.58 -1.08 -12.89
N VAL A 71 -14.80 -2.17 -12.13
CA VAL A 71 -13.75 -2.96 -11.48
C VAL A 71 -12.53 -3.24 -12.38
N PRO A 72 -12.65 -3.61 -13.67
CA PRO A 72 -11.48 -3.82 -14.54
C PRO A 72 -10.53 -2.62 -14.65
N GLN A 73 -11.07 -1.39 -14.56
CA GLN A 73 -10.27 -0.15 -14.61
C GLN A 73 -9.45 0.06 -13.33
N ALA A 74 -9.84 -0.54 -12.20
CA ALA A 74 -9.03 -0.53 -10.97
C ALA A 74 -7.70 -1.30 -11.14
N GLY A 75 -7.59 -2.12 -12.19
CA GLY A 75 -6.37 -2.85 -12.55
C GLY A 75 -5.15 -1.96 -12.81
N VAL A 76 -5.35 -0.68 -13.14
CA VAL A 76 -4.24 0.28 -13.40
C VAL A 76 -3.37 0.52 -12.16
N TYR A 77 -3.92 0.31 -10.96
CA TYR A 77 -3.21 0.55 -9.71
C TYR A 77 -2.38 -0.64 -9.24
N ILE A 78 -2.51 -1.80 -9.89
CA ILE A 78 -1.90 -3.06 -9.43
C ILE A 78 -0.37 -2.99 -9.39
N SER A 79 0.27 -2.40 -10.41
CA SER A 79 1.73 -2.25 -10.43
C SER A 79 2.25 -1.35 -9.30
N VAL A 80 1.50 -0.30 -8.95
CA VAL A 80 1.85 0.59 -7.85
C VAL A 80 1.65 -0.09 -6.50
N LEU A 81 0.56 -0.84 -6.34
CA LEU A 81 0.33 -1.67 -5.15
C LEU A 81 1.41 -2.74 -4.97
N GLN A 82 1.88 -3.36 -6.06
CA GLN A 82 2.99 -4.33 -6.02
C GLN A 82 4.28 -3.68 -5.52
N HIS A 83 4.56 -2.45 -5.95
CA HIS A 83 5.69 -1.68 -5.46
C HIS A 83 5.53 -1.32 -3.98
N LEU A 84 4.34 -0.87 -3.57
CA LEU A 84 4.03 -0.55 -2.18
C LEU A 84 4.07 -1.78 -1.27
N ALA A 85 3.74 -2.97 -1.76
CA ALA A 85 3.82 -4.21 -0.98
C ALA A 85 5.28 -4.63 -0.66
N GLN A 86 6.28 -4.04 -1.33
CA GLN A 86 7.68 -4.31 -1.01
C GLN A 86 8.10 -3.52 0.24
N PRO A 87 8.81 -4.16 1.20
CA PRO A 87 9.33 -3.47 2.36
C PRO A 87 10.39 -2.44 1.97
N VAL A 88 10.40 -1.30 2.68
CA VAL A 88 11.43 -0.26 2.48
C VAL A 88 12.78 -0.80 2.96
N VAL A 89 13.65 -1.15 2.01
CA VAL A 89 15.05 -1.46 2.32
C VAL A 89 15.79 -0.14 2.44
N ARG A 90 15.97 0.37 3.67
CA ARG A 90 16.94 1.44 3.90
C ARG A 90 18.34 0.85 3.68
N LEU A 91 18.89 1.07 2.49
CA LEU A 91 20.32 0.87 2.26
C LEU A 91 21.05 1.80 3.25
N ARG A 92 21.83 1.24 4.18
CA ARG A 92 22.74 2.06 4.99
C ARG A 92 23.62 2.84 4.00
N PRO A 93 23.84 4.15 4.19
CA PRO A 93 24.89 4.82 3.45
C PRO A 93 26.16 4.04 3.71
N ARG A 94 26.79 3.52 2.65
CA ARG A 94 28.16 3.01 2.75
C ARG A 94 28.94 4.19 3.33
N ALA A 95 29.44 4.03 4.55
CA ALA A 95 30.48 4.91 5.03
C ALA A 95 31.60 4.78 4.00
N CYS A 96 31.75 5.77 3.14
CA CYS A 96 32.99 5.95 2.40
C CYS A 96 34.01 6.29 3.48
N SER A 97 34.73 5.27 3.95
CA SER A 97 35.95 5.48 4.70
C SER A 97 36.91 6.21 3.76
N LEU A 98 37.12 7.50 4.02
CA LEU A 98 38.25 8.27 3.50
C LEU A 98 39.49 7.95 4.33
#